data_AF-A0A662XA06-F1
#
_entry.id   AF-A0A662XA06-F1
#
_cell.length_a   1.000
_cell.length_b   1.000
_cell.length_c   1.000
_cell.angle_alpha   90.00
_cell.angle_beta   90.00
_cell.angle_gamma   90.00
#
_symmetry.space_group_name_H-M   'P 1'
#
loop_
_entity.id
_entity.type
_entity.pdbx_description
1 polymer ?
#
loop_
_entity_poly.entity_id
_entity_poly.type
_entity_poly.pdbx_seq_one_letter_code
_entity_poly.pdbx_strand_id
1 'polypeptide(L)'
;QERYRNHDPHLNAALDEVYQYMTTKLDPILNKVVEEVLLYQPDQTADFLANAVRGTLNTSKYNYVFKRQHYFDRKVRHLLALAINNAVRERPADLPAFLADLFESRSQFC
;
A
#
# COMPACT_ATOMS: atom_id res chain seq x y z
N GLN A 1 -25.43 -14.39 -25.77
CA GLN A 1 -24.25 -13.55 -26.10
C GLN A 1 -24.47 -12.06 -25.80
N GLU A 2 -25.71 -11.57 -25.64
CA GLU A 2 -25.99 -10.15 -25.34
C GLU A 2 -25.63 -9.69 -23.91
N ARG A 3 -25.71 -10.57 -22.89
CA ARG A 3 -25.32 -10.22 -21.51
C ARG A 3 -23.86 -9.77 -21.35
N TYR A 4 -22.94 -10.32 -22.15
CA TYR A 4 -21.52 -9.94 -22.10
C TYR A 4 -21.31 -8.52 -22.65
N ARG A 5 -21.96 -8.16 -23.76
CA ARG A 5 -21.83 -6.82 -24.38
C ARG A 5 -22.40 -5.68 -23.51
N ASN A 6 -23.43 -5.96 -22.70
CA ASN A 6 -23.99 -4.97 -21.77
C ASN A 6 -23.24 -4.90 -20.43
N HIS A 7 -22.38 -5.88 -20.11
CA HIS A 7 -21.53 -5.84 -18.91
C HIS A 7 -20.20 -5.11 -19.15
N ASP A 8 -19.74 -5.02 -20.39
CA ASP A 8 -18.50 -4.32 -20.73
C ASP A 8 -18.48 -2.84 -20.29
N PRO A 9 -19.52 -2.02 -20.51
CA PRO A 9 -19.48 -0.62 -20.09
C PRO A 9 -19.48 -0.43 -18.57
N HIS A 10 -20.23 -1.27 -17.84
CA HIS A 10 -20.27 -1.23 -16.38
C HIS A 10 -18.96 -1.71 -15.76
N LEU A 11 -18.35 -2.75 -16.34
CA LEU A 11 -17.05 -3.24 -15.93
C LEU A 11 -15.97 -2.18 -16.16
N ASN A 12 -15.94 -1.57 -17.35
CA ASN A 12 -14.98 -0.52 -17.67
C ASN A 12 -15.14 0.70 -16.75
N ALA A 13 -16.38 1.14 -16.50
CA ALA A 13 -16.63 2.24 -15.56
C ALA A 13 -16.14 1.92 -14.13
N ALA A 14 -16.35 0.69 -13.66
CA ALA A 14 -15.85 0.26 -12.35
C ALA A 14 -14.31 0.19 -12.31
N LEU A 15 -13.68 -0.28 -13.38
CA LEU A 15 -12.21 -0.30 -13.49
C LEU A 15 -11.64 1.12 -13.53
N ASP A 16 -12.27 2.04 -14.27
CA ASP A 16 -11.88 3.44 -14.36
C ASP A 16 -12.03 4.12 -12.99
N GLU A 17 -13.11 3.86 -12.26
CA GLU A 17 -13.31 4.41 -10.92
C GLU A 17 -12.24 3.92 -9.93
N VAL A 18 -11.92 2.61 -9.95
CA VAL A 18 -10.86 2.04 -9.12
C VAL A 18 -9.51 2.63 -9.49
N TYR A 19 -9.21 2.74 -10.79
CA TYR A 19 -7.98 3.34 -11.27
C TYR A 19 -7.85 4.82 -10.85
N GLN A 20 -8.91 5.61 -11.01
CA GLN A 20 -8.95 7.00 -10.56
C GLN A 20 -8.72 7.11 -9.06
N TYR A 21 -9.34 6.24 -8.27
CA TYR A 21 -9.11 6.22 -6.83
C TYR A 21 -7.67 5.86 -6.47
N MET A 22 -7.11 4.83 -7.11
CA MET A 22 -5.73 4.44 -6.88
C MET A 22 -4.77 5.59 -7.17
N THR A 23 -4.86 6.15 -8.37
CA THR A 23 -3.95 7.21 -8.83
C THR A 23 -4.09 8.52 -8.06
N THR A 24 -5.29 8.89 -7.62
CA THR A 24 -5.53 10.18 -6.95
C THR A 24 -5.42 10.12 -5.43
N LYS A 25 -5.65 8.95 -4.81
CA LYS A 25 -5.69 8.81 -3.35
C LYS A 25 -4.60 7.88 -2.81
N LEU A 26 -4.44 6.69 -3.39
CA LEU A 26 -3.52 5.67 -2.87
C LEU A 26 -2.08 5.92 -3.28
N ASP A 27 -1.83 6.11 -4.57
CA ASP A 27 -0.48 6.23 -5.13
C ASP A 27 0.35 7.35 -4.48
N PRO A 28 -0.20 8.57 -4.21
CA PRO A 28 0.56 9.61 -3.53
C PRO A 28 1.08 9.21 -2.14
N ILE A 29 0.35 8.35 -1.43
CA ILE A 29 0.74 7.85 -0.10
C ILE A 29 1.70 6.68 -0.25
N LEU A 30 1.31 5.67 -1.04
CA LEU A 30 2.06 4.42 -1.16
C LEU A 30 3.41 4.62 -1.85
N ASN A 31 3.51 5.47 -2.88
CA ASN A 31 4.79 5.71 -3.56
C ASN A 31 5.84 6.25 -2.60
N LYS A 32 5.48 7.25 -1.77
CA LYS A 32 6.38 7.83 -0.77
C LYS A 32 6.85 6.77 0.23
N VAL A 33 5.91 5.99 0.75
CA VAL A 33 6.18 4.96 1.76
C VAL A 33 7.03 3.81 1.19
N VAL A 34 6.80 3.44 -0.08
CA VAL A 34 7.59 2.42 -0.79
C VAL A 34 9.02 2.89 -1.03
N GLU A 35 9.21 4.14 -1.42
CA GLU A 35 10.55 4.71 -1.55
C GLU A 35 11.32 4.64 -0.23
N GLU A 36 10.70 5.05 0.87
CA GLU A 36 11.32 5.00 2.20
C GLU A 36 11.65 3.57 2.65
N VAL A 37 10.73 2.62 2.51
CA VAL A 37 10.96 1.24 2.96
C VAL A 37 12.04 0.54 2.14
N LEU A 38 12.16 0.86 0.84
CA LEU A 38 13.22 0.33 -0.01
C LEU A 38 14.58 0.98 0.22
N LEU A 39 14.58 2.21 0.74
CA LEU A 39 15.78 2.93 1.11
C LEU A 39 16.42 2.35 2.37
N TYR A 40 15.61 2.09 3.40
CA TYR A 40 16.06 1.69 4.73
C TYR A 40 16.00 0.18 5.00
N GLN A 41 15.18 -0.57 4.26
CA GLN A 41 15.03 -2.04 4.35
C GLN A 41 14.97 -2.58 5.80
N PRO A 42 14.06 -2.05 6.63
CA PRO A 42 13.93 -2.45 8.04
C PRO A 42 13.56 -3.93 8.19
N ASP A 43 13.98 -4.57 9.27
CA ASP A 43 13.55 -5.94 9.58
C ASP A 43 12.05 -6.01 9.91
N GLN A 44 11.55 -5.03 10.68
CA GLN A 44 10.14 -4.85 11.03
C GLN A 44 9.43 -3.99 9.97
N THR A 45 9.23 -4.56 8.78
CA THR A 45 8.66 -3.86 7.62
C THR A 45 7.27 -3.29 7.89
N ALA A 46 6.38 -4.05 8.55
CA ALA A 46 5.01 -3.61 8.79
C ALA A 46 4.94 -2.38 9.72
N ASP A 47 5.66 -2.40 10.84
CA ASP A 47 5.74 -1.23 11.74
C ASP A 47 6.37 -0.01 11.06
N PHE A 48 7.40 -0.24 10.25
CA PHE A 48 8.01 0.85 9.49
C PHE A 48 6.99 1.50 8.55
N LEU A 49 6.24 0.69 7.78
CA LEU A 49 5.22 1.18 6.86
C LEU A 49 4.11 1.94 7.62
N ALA A 50 3.68 1.44 8.78
CA ALA A 50 2.69 2.12 9.62
C ALA A 50 3.17 3.52 10.06
N ASN A 51 4.41 3.61 10.54
CA ASN A 51 5.02 4.87 10.98
C ASN A 51 5.31 5.82 9.80
N ALA A 52 5.70 5.29 8.66
CA ALA A 52 5.92 6.07 7.44
C ALA A 52 4.62 6.71 6.95
N VAL A 53 3.51 5.95 6.94
CA VAL A 53 2.18 6.48 6.59
C VAL A 53 1.73 7.54 7.59
N ARG A 54 1.96 7.35 8.90
CA ARG A 54 1.64 8.34 9.94
C ARG A 54 2.52 9.59 9.92
N GLY A 55 3.65 9.54 9.21
CA GLY A 55 4.66 10.60 9.27
C GLY A 55 5.44 10.64 10.59
N THR A 56 5.43 9.55 11.36
CA THR A 56 6.11 9.41 12.67
C THR A 56 7.43 8.64 12.56
N LEU A 57 7.88 8.36 11.34
CA LEU A 57 9.07 7.55 11.08
C LEU A 57 10.35 8.24 11.57
N ASN A 58 11.09 7.57 12.46
CA ASN A 58 12.43 8.00 12.86
C ASN A 58 13.49 7.23 12.07
N THR A 59 14.00 7.88 11.01
CA THR A 59 14.98 7.28 10.07
C THR A 59 16.38 7.13 10.64
N SER A 60 16.72 7.82 11.75
CA SER A 60 18.05 7.73 12.38
C SER A 60 18.43 6.34 12.90
N LYS A 61 17.45 5.44 13.01
CA LYS A 61 17.60 4.08 13.52
C LYS A 61 17.93 3.05 12.43
N TYR A 62 17.94 3.43 11.16
CA TYR A 62 18.05 2.49 10.05
C TYR A 62 19.26 2.75 9.17
N ASN A 63 19.84 1.68 8.63
CA ASN A 63 20.98 1.72 7.73
C ASN A 63 20.55 1.62 6.27
N TYR A 64 21.28 2.29 5.38
CA TYR A 64 21.04 2.21 3.94
C TYR A 64 21.54 0.88 3.36
N VAL A 65 20.71 0.21 2.56
CA VAL A 65 21.04 -1.11 1.98
C VAL A 65 20.76 -1.15 0.46
N PHE A 66 21.59 -1.87 -0.30
CA PHE A 66 21.58 -1.83 -1.78
C PHE A 66 20.73 -2.90 -2.48
N LYS A 67 20.36 -4.03 -1.84
CA LYS A 67 19.62 -5.14 -2.49
C LYS A 67 18.09 -4.99 -2.42
N ARG A 68 17.55 -3.98 -3.11
CA ARG A 68 16.15 -3.55 -3.02
C ARG A 68 15.13 -4.59 -3.51
N GLN A 69 15.39 -5.26 -4.64
CA GLN A 69 14.41 -6.14 -5.30
C GLN A 69 14.03 -7.36 -4.44
N HIS A 70 15.03 -8.07 -3.92
CA HIS A 70 14.78 -9.26 -3.08
C HIS A 70 14.04 -8.91 -1.79
N TYR A 71 14.38 -7.77 -1.17
CA TYR A 71 13.67 -7.27 -0.01
C TYR A 71 12.20 -6.95 -0.35
N PHE A 72 11.97 -6.23 -1.46
CA PHE A 72 10.63 -5.90 -1.92
C PHE A 72 9.76 -7.15 -2.08
N ASP A 73 10.26 -8.13 -2.84
CA ASP A 73 9.51 -9.34 -3.17
C ASP A 73 9.19 -10.17 -1.92
N ARG A 74 10.14 -10.26 -0.98
CA ARG A 74 9.98 -11.07 0.23
C ARG A 74 9.13 -10.38 1.31
N LYS A 75 9.25 -9.06 1.48
CA LYS A 75 8.77 -8.35 2.67
C LYS A 75 7.72 -7.28 2.39
N VAL A 76 7.75 -6.64 1.22
CA VAL A 76 6.93 -5.44 0.93
C VAL A 76 5.74 -5.77 0.03
N ARG A 77 5.95 -6.58 -1.02
CA ARG A 77 4.94 -6.87 -2.06
C ARG A 77 3.59 -7.31 -1.50
N HIS A 78 3.59 -8.24 -0.55
CA HIS A 78 2.36 -8.78 0.04
C HIS A 78 1.63 -7.75 0.92
N LEU A 79 2.36 -6.93 1.68
CA LEU A 79 1.79 -5.87 2.50
C LEU A 79 1.13 -4.79 1.64
N LEU A 80 1.77 -4.39 0.54
CA LEU A 80 1.20 -3.42 -0.40
C LEU A 80 -0.04 -3.97 -1.11
N ALA A 81 0.01 -5.22 -1.58
CA ALA A 81 -1.15 -5.84 -2.21
C ALA A 81 -2.34 -5.90 -1.24
N LEU A 82 -2.09 -6.24 0.02
CA LEU A 82 -3.12 -6.24 1.06
C LEU A 82 -3.68 -4.83 1.30
N ALA A 83 -2.81 -3.83 1.46
CA ALA A 83 -3.19 -2.44 1.68
C ALA A 83 -4.07 -1.90 0.54
N ILE A 84 -3.65 -2.08 -0.71
CA ILE A 84 -4.39 -1.65 -1.90
C ILE A 84 -5.77 -2.33 -1.94
N ASN A 85 -5.81 -3.66 -1.78
CA ASN A 85 -7.07 -4.41 -1.86
C ASN A 85 -8.08 -3.96 -0.79
N ASN A 86 -7.63 -3.77 0.46
CA ASN A 86 -8.53 -3.34 1.53
C ASN A 86 -8.96 -1.88 1.35
N ALA A 87 -8.06 -0.99 0.95
CA ALA A 87 -8.41 0.41 0.73
C ALA A 87 -9.34 0.64 -0.46
N VAL A 88 -9.19 -0.14 -1.54
CA VAL A 88 -10.12 -0.11 -2.68
C VAL A 88 -11.49 -0.66 -2.29
N ARG A 89 -11.54 -1.70 -1.45
CA ARG A 89 -12.79 -2.31 -0.98
C ARG A 89 -13.55 -1.40 -0.01
N GLU A 90 -12.85 -0.84 0.98
CA GLU A 90 -13.48 -0.17 2.12
C GLU A 90 -13.68 1.32 1.92
N ARG A 91 -12.90 1.95 1.02
CA ARG A 91 -12.97 3.39 0.72
C ARG A 91 -13.02 4.25 2.00
N PRO A 92 -12.03 4.10 2.91
CA PRO A 92 -12.02 4.81 4.18
C PRO A 92 -11.99 6.33 3.95
N ALA A 93 -12.68 7.07 4.82
CA ALA A 93 -12.66 8.52 4.80
C ALA A 93 -11.26 9.09 5.14
N ASP A 94 -10.59 8.47 6.10
CA ASP A 94 -9.19 8.76 6.46
C ASP A 94 -8.30 7.60 6.00
N LEU A 95 -7.81 7.73 4.77
CA LEU A 95 -6.97 6.71 4.14
C LEU A 95 -5.59 6.55 4.82
N PRO A 96 -4.86 7.61 5.20
CA PRO A 96 -3.63 7.48 5.99
C PRO A 96 -3.83 6.72 7.30
N ALA A 97 -4.83 7.09 8.11
CA ALA A 97 -5.07 6.41 9.39
C ALA A 97 -5.40 4.93 9.16
N PHE A 98 -6.29 4.63 8.21
CA PHE A 98 -6.65 3.27 7.85
C PHE A 98 -5.45 2.42 7.43
N LEU A 99 -4.59 2.95 6.55
CA LEU A 99 -3.41 2.23 6.07
C LEU A 99 -2.41 1.98 7.19
N ALA A 100 -2.22 2.95 8.08
CA ALA A 100 -1.31 2.80 9.21
C ALA A 100 -1.79 1.72 10.19
N ASP A 101 -3.07 1.73 10.53
CA ASP A 101 -3.67 0.72 11.42
C ASP A 101 -3.63 -0.67 10.78
N LEU A 102 -3.85 -0.74 9.46
CA LEU A 102 -3.73 -2.00 8.71
C LEU A 102 -2.30 -2.54 8.79
N PHE A 103 -1.27 -1.71 8.60
CA PHE A 103 0.11 -2.16 8.70
C PHE A 103 0.50 -2.53 10.13
N GLU A 104 0.11 -1.75 11.13
CA GLU A 104 0.37 -2.06 12.55
C GLU A 104 -0.29 -3.37 12.98
N SER A 105 -1.51 -3.63 12.53
CA SER A 105 -2.19 -4.90 12.81
C SER A 105 -1.39 -6.11 12.30
N ARG A 106 -0.49 -5.93 11.32
CA ARG A 106 0.33 -6.99 10.75
C ARG A 106 1.70 -7.12 11.39
N SER A 107 2.16 -6.13 12.15
CA SER A 107 3.40 -6.29 12.92
C SER A 107 3.19 -7.17 14.15
N GLN A 108 2.01 -7.12 14.75
CA GLN A 108 1.66 -7.90 15.95
C GLN A 108 1.61 -9.43 15.71
N PHE A 109 1.66 -9.89 14.45
CA PHE A 109 1.62 -11.31 14.08
C PHE A 109 2.93 -11.84 13.47
N CYS A 110 4.05 -11.12 13.60
CA CYS A 110 5.38 -11.54 13.11
C CYS A 110 6.39 -11.75 14.24
#